data_AF-A0A2V7U330-F1
#
_entry.id   AF-A0A2V7U330-F1
#
_cell.length_a   1.000
_cell.length_b   1.000
_cell.length_c   1.000
_cell.angle_alpha   90.00
_cell.angle_beta   90.00
_cell.angle_gamma   90.00
#
_symmetry.space_group_name_H-M   'P 1'
#
loop_
_entity.id
_entity.type
_entity.pdbx_description
1 polymer ?
#
loop_
_entity_poly.entity_id
_entity_poly.type
_entity_poly.pdbx_seq_one_letter_code
_entity_poly.pdbx_strand_id
1 'polypeptide(L)'
;MAAVQRLWVQRKTVSKGRTWALVALVGLVVIGLLVPDEQTSRPPPDSCPFVYSWDGTQYVLDAEPYGGATSRGLERDDYSELEHLRADGGAYRLIATNEVPETQFTNLMELMVADHRKGVRVAADEGGIIHALSDLRPPLSAVDQEGRSSGSPKRWLIPAASSGASSC
;
A
#
# COMPACT_ATOMS: atom_id res chain seq x y z
N MET A 1 -17.82 22.22 1.04
CA MET A 1 -17.15 21.56 -0.10
C MET A 1 -15.70 21.36 0.33
N ALA A 2 -15.20 20.12 0.33
CA ALA A 2 -13.80 19.85 0.64
C ALA A 2 -12.94 20.45 -0.47
N ALA A 3 -11.91 21.23 -0.12
CA ALA A 3 -10.93 21.67 -1.10
C ALA A 3 -10.01 20.48 -1.39
N VAL A 4 -10.00 20.00 -2.63
CA VAL A 4 -9.11 18.93 -3.07
C VAL A 4 -7.94 19.55 -3.81
N GLN A 5 -6.74 19.28 -3.34
CA GLN A 5 -5.48 19.68 -3.95
C GLN A 5 -4.81 18.47 -4.56
N ARG A 6 -4.29 18.61 -5.79
CA ARG A 6 -3.45 17.59 -6.42
C ARG A 6 -2.00 18.01 -6.28
N LEU A 7 -1.20 17.13 -5.68
CA LEU A 7 0.23 17.34 -5.48
C LEU A 7 1.01 16.37 -6.38
N TRP A 8 1.97 16.92 -7.11
CA TRP A 8 2.91 16.13 -7.90
C TRP A 8 3.86 15.36 -6.99
N VAL A 9 3.98 14.04 -7.23
CA VAL A 9 4.93 13.21 -6.51
C VAL A 9 6.31 13.36 -7.12
N GLN A 10 7.25 13.91 -6.35
CA GLN A 10 8.65 13.94 -6.77
C GLN A 10 9.32 12.60 -6.50
N ARG A 11 9.71 11.90 -7.56
CA ARG A 11 10.46 10.65 -7.45
C ARG A 11 11.91 10.95 -7.03
N LYS A 12 12.30 10.46 -5.86
CA LYS A 12 13.70 10.35 -5.46
C LYS A 12 14.10 8.88 -5.48
N THR A 13 15.00 8.50 -6.37
CA THR A 13 15.52 7.14 -6.42
C THR A 13 16.64 6.99 -5.40
N VAL A 14 16.48 6.05 -4.46
CA VAL A 14 17.56 5.66 -3.55
C VAL A 14 18.28 4.48 -4.20
N SER A 15 19.48 4.72 -4.74
CA SER A 15 20.29 3.63 -5.29
C SER A 15 20.90 2.81 -4.15
N LYS A 16 20.46 1.54 -4.02
CA LYS A 16 20.99 0.59 -3.02
C LYS A 16 22.53 0.53 -3.05
N GLY A 17 23.16 0.67 -4.22
CA GLY A 17 24.61 0.54 -4.39
C GLY A 17 25.48 1.60 -3.70
N ARG A 18 24.95 2.82 -3.41
CA ARG A 18 25.77 3.91 -2.83
C ARG A 18 25.86 3.86 -1.31
N THR A 19 24.95 3.17 -0.65
CA THR A 19 24.90 3.05 0.82
C THR A 19 25.81 1.93 1.33
N TRP A 20 25.94 0.82 0.59
CA TRP A 20 26.83 -0.30 0.98
C TRP A 20 28.32 0.05 0.87
N ALA A 21 28.71 0.95 -0.04
CA ALA A 21 30.10 1.37 -0.19
C ALA A 21 30.65 2.10 1.04
N LEU A 22 29.78 2.75 1.84
CA LEU A 22 30.20 3.43 3.07
C LEU A 22 30.30 2.50 4.28
N VAL A 23 29.51 1.42 4.32
CA VAL A 23 29.53 0.44 5.43
C VAL A 23 30.69 -0.56 5.28
N ALA A 24 31.03 -0.95 4.04
CA ALA A 24 32.12 -1.90 3.78
C ALA A 24 33.53 -1.37 4.12
N LEU A 25 33.70 -0.05 4.27
CA LEU A 25 34.99 0.56 4.63
C LEU A 25 35.27 0.57 6.15
N VAL A 26 34.28 0.32 7.01
CA VAL A 26 34.42 0.44 8.47
C VAL A 26 34.39 -0.91 9.21
N GLY A 27 33.88 -1.99 8.61
CA GLY A 27 33.68 -3.27 9.30
C GLY A 27 34.58 -4.41 8.84
N LEU A 28 35.86 -4.39 9.24
CA LEU A 28 36.69 -5.61 9.22
C LEU A 28 36.27 -6.51 10.41
N VAL A 29 36.07 -7.81 10.13
CA VAL A 29 36.01 -8.94 11.09
C VAL A 29 34.72 -9.11 11.88
N VAL A 30 33.89 -10.10 11.48
CA VAL A 30 33.66 -11.38 12.17
C VAL A 30 33.00 -12.31 11.14
N ILE A 31 33.72 -13.35 10.72
CA ILE A 31 33.18 -14.45 9.91
C ILE A 31 32.41 -15.35 10.89
N GLY A 32 31.11 -15.13 10.99
CA GLY A 32 30.17 -16.04 11.63
C GLY A 32 29.39 -16.78 10.55
N LEU A 33 29.47 -18.10 10.56
CA LEU A 33 28.72 -18.99 9.67
C LEU A 33 27.22 -18.73 9.89
N LEU A 34 26.57 -18.02 8.97
CA LEU A 34 25.12 -17.96 8.90
C LEU A 34 24.69 -18.91 7.78
N VAL A 35 24.10 -20.03 8.21
CA VAL A 35 23.35 -20.93 7.34
C VAL A 35 22.29 -20.07 6.64
N PRO A 36 22.24 -20.01 5.30
CA PRO A 36 21.09 -19.41 4.64
C PRO A 36 19.93 -20.40 4.87
N ASP A 37 19.10 -20.12 5.87
CA ASP A 37 17.76 -20.67 5.92
C ASP A 37 16.99 -19.95 4.80
N GLU A 38 17.00 -20.55 3.61
CA GLU A 38 16.14 -20.19 2.49
C GLU A 38 14.69 -20.56 2.86
N GLN A 39 14.13 -19.88 3.86
CA GLN A 39 12.70 -19.79 4.03
C GLN A 39 12.17 -18.98 2.85
N THR A 40 11.94 -19.69 1.75
CA THR A 40 11.08 -19.24 0.66
C THR A 40 9.64 -19.27 1.16
N SER A 41 9.33 -18.36 2.09
CA SER A 41 7.97 -17.85 2.21
C SER A 41 7.69 -17.12 0.91
N ARG A 42 7.07 -17.82 -0.05
CA ARG A 42 6.51 -17.19 -1.24
C ARG A 42 5.65 -16.02 -0.71
N PRO A 43 5.99 -14.76 -1.01
CA PRO A 43 5.13 -13.66 -0.62
C PRO A 43 3.72 -13.95 -1.19
N PRO A 44 2.66 -13.61 -0.45
CA PRO A 44 1.31 -13.75 -0.96
C PRO A 44 1.19 -13.08 -2.35
N PRO A 45 0.20 -13.48 -3.16
CA PRO A 45 -0.06 -12.79 -4.42
C PRO A 45 -0.48 -11.35 -4.11
N ASP A 46 0.51 -10.49 -3.98
CA ASP A 46 0.38 -9.10 -3.58
C ASP A 46 0.40 -8.25 -4.85
N SER A 47 -0.56 -7.32 -4.98
CA SER A 47 -0.62 -6.40 -6.11
C SER A 47 0.41 -5.31 -5.93
N CYS A 48 1.43 -5.36 -6.76
CA CYS A 48 2.58 -4.51 -6.67
C CYS A 48 2.37 -3.26 -7.57
N PRO A 49 2.80 -2.05 -7.17
CA PRO A 49 3.77 -1.72 -6.13
C PRO A 49 3.19 -1.65 -4.72
N PHE A 50 4.04 -1.83 -3.72
CA PHE A 50 3.73 -1.53 -2.33
C PHE A 50 3.96 -0.04 -2.08
N VAL A 51 2.94 0.63 -1.54
CA VAL A 51 2.99 2.04 -1.14
C VAL A 51 2.99 2.12 0.39
N TYR A 52 4.11 2.59 0.93
CA TYR A 52 4.28 2.84 2.35
C TYR A 52 4.19 4.32 2.66
N SER A 53 3.46 4.63 3.73
CA SER A 53 3.30 5.98 4.26
C SER A 53 4.13 6.20 5.51
N TRP A 54 4.71 7.38 5.63
CA TRP A 54 5.34 7.81 6.88
C TRP A 54 4.27 8.22 7.91
N ASP A 55 4.22 7.52 9.05
CA ASP A 55 3.23 7.75 10.11
C ASP A 55 3.65 8.79 11.16
N GLY A 56 4.86 9.34 11.04
CA GLY A 56 5.51 10.18 12.06
C GLY A 56 6.75 9.53 12.68
N THR A 57 6.82 8.19 12.65
CA THR A 57 7.85 7.39 13.34
C THR A 57 8.48 6.34 12.42
N GLN A 58 7.69 5.71 11.56
CA GLN A 58 8.12 4.64 10.65
C GLN A 58 7.31 4.66 9.35
N TYR A 59 7.73 3.81 8.41
CA TYR A 59 6.97 3.55 7.19
C TYR A 59 6.01 2.37 7.41
N VAL A 60 4.73 2.57 7.12
CA VAL A 60 3.66 1.58 7.28
C VAL A 60 3.02 1.33 5.91
N LEU A 61 2.75 0.07 5.58
CA LEU A 61 2.06 -0.29 4.34
C LEU A 61 0.65 0.30 4.36
N ASP A 62 0.33 1.10 3.34
CA ASP A 62 -0.98 1.76 3.21
C ASP A 62 -1.74 1.23 2.00
N ALA A 63 -1.05 0.91 0.91
CA ALA A 63 -1.71 0.50 -0.32
C ALA A 63 -0.89 -0.44 -1.19
N GLU A 64 -1.62 -1.23 -1.98
CA GLU A 64 -1.13 -2.21 -2.94
C GLU A 64 -1.89 -1.99 -4.27
N PRO A 65 -1.70 -0.84 -4.96
CA PRO A 65 -2.41 -0.52 -6.19
C PRO A 65 -2.12 -1.51 -7.32
N TYR A 66 -2.92 -1.42 -8.38
CA TYR A 66 -2.87 -2.22 -9.62
C TYR A 66 -3.45 -3.62 -9.51
N GLY A 67 -4.27 -3.89 -8.49
CA GLY A 67 -4.95 -5.18 -8.34
C GLY A 67 -5.65 -5.59 -9.64
N GLY A 68 -5.22 -6.66 -10.31
CA GLY A 68 -5.83 -7.12 -11.56
C GLY A 68 -5.58 -6.25 -12.81
N ALA A 69 -4.73 -5.21 -12.75
CA ALA A 69 -4.29 -4.45 -13.94
C ALA A 69 -3.11 -5.14 -14.65
N THR A 70 -3.26 -6.43 -14.99
CA THR A 70 -2.15 -7.32 -15.41
C THR A 70 -1.74 -7.18 -16.88
N SER A 71 -2.49 -6.42 -17.69
CA SER A 71 -2.19 -6.22 -19.10
C SER A 71 -2.61 -4.83 -19.57
N ARG A 72 -2.10 -4.38 -20.72
CA ARG A 72 -2.46 -3.06 -21.28
C ARG A 72 -3.95 -2.87 -21.51
N GLY A 73 -4.71 -3.94 -21.78
CA GLY A 73 -6.17 -3.85 -21.94
C GLY A 73 -6.94 -3.68 -20.63
N LEU A 74 -6.29 -3.90 -19.50
CA LEU A 74 -6.83 -3.79 -18.14
C LEU A 74 -6.24 -2.59 -17.37
N GLU A 75 -5.49 -1.73 -18.07
CA GLU A 75 -4.96 -0.50 -17.53
C GLU A 75 -6.12 0.41 -17.09
N ARG A 76 -6.03 0.92 -15.87
CA ARG A 76 -7.00 1.85 -15.28
C ARG A 76 -6.35 2.59 -14.14
N ASP A 77 -6.96 3.70 -13.76
CA ASP A 77 -6.57 4.42 -12.55
C ASP A 77 -6.94 3.59 -11.31
N ASP A 78 -6.07 3.65 -10.31
CA ASP A 78 -6.30 3.04 -9.00
C ASP A 78 -6.20 4.15 -7.94
N TYR A 79 -7.15 4.14 -7.00
CA TYR A 79 -7.28 5.17 -5.98
C TYR A 79 -7.26 4.51 -4.62
N SER A 80 -6.19 4.73 -3.87
CA SER A 80 -6.01 4.16 -2.53
C SER A 80 -6.07 5.23 -1.46
N GLU A 81 -6.72 4.91 -0.34
CA GLU A 81 -6.71 5.75 0.85
C GLU A 81 -5.39 5.55 1.61
N LEU A 82 -4.71 6.65 1.96
CA LEU A 82 -3.44 6.62 2.69
C LEU A 82 -3.67 6.94 4.18
N GLU A 83 -4.25 5.98 4.92
CA GLU A 83 -4.73 6.18 6.29
C GLU A 83 -3.62 6.50 7.30
N HIS A 84 -2.41 5.95 7.07
CA HIS A 84 -1.27 6.13 7.96
C HIS A 84 -0.47 7.39 7.64
N LEU A 85 -0.63 7.99 6.46
CA LEU A 85 0.18 9.13 6.02
C LEU A 85 0.04 10.35 6.94
N ARG A 86 1.17 10.85 7.44
CA ARG A 86 1.27 12.10 8.21
C ARG A 86 2.27 13.04 7.56
N ALA A 87 1.98 14.33 7.66
CA ALA A 87 2.93 15.36 7.27
C ALA A 87 4.12 15.37 8.25
N ASP A 88 5.33 15.48 7.72
CA ASP A 88 6.57 15.63 8.50
C ASP A 88 7.41 16.75 7.90
N GLY A 89 7.73 17.77 8.71
CA GLY A 89 8.56 18.90 8.27
C GLY A 89 8.03 19.67 7.06
N GLY A 90 6.70 19.72 6.88
CA GLY A 90 6.06 20.39 5.73
C GLY A 90 6.03 19.56 4.44
N ALA A 91 6.39 18.27 4.51
CA ALA A 91 6.32 17.34 3.38
C ALA A 91 5.54 16.08 3.74
N TYR A 92 4.99 15.42 2.73
CA TYR A 92 4.49 14.05 2.85
C TYR A 92 5.56 13.10 2.33
N ARG A 93 5.81 12.02 3.07
CA ARG A 93 6.84 11.03 2.73
C ARG A 93 6.17 9.70 2.43
N LEU A 94 6.44 9.20 1.23
CA LEU A 94 5.91 7.95 0.69
C LEU A 94 7.07 7.14 0.11
N ILE A 95 6.98 5.82 0.22
CA ILE A 95 7.85 4.88 -0.51
C ILE A 95 6.94 4.04 -1.39
N ALA A 96 7.15 4.12 -2.70
CA ALA A 96 6.60 3.17 -3.65
C ALA A 96 7.72 2.20 -4.06
N THR A 97 7.53 0.91 -3.82
CA THR A 97 8.55 -0.10 -4.05
C THR A 97 7.98 -1.34 -4.72
N ASN A 98 8.84 -1.98 -5.50
CA ASN A 98 8.60 -3.28 -6.07
C ASN A 98 9.35 -4.31 -5.22
N GLU A 99 8.64 -5.09 -4.43
CA GLU A 99 9.25 -6.08 -3.51
C GLU A 99 9.23 -7.50 -4.06
N VAL A 100 8.44 -7.74 -5.10
CA VAL A 100 8.38 -9.00 -5.84
C VAL A 100 9.07 -8.86 -7.20
N PRO A 101 9.52 -9.95 -7.82
CA PRO A 101 10.18 -9.89 -9.14
C PRO A 101 9.16 -9.68 -10.27
N GLU A 102 8.50 -8.53 -10.29
CA GLU A 102 7.50 -8.15 -11.29
C GLU A 102 7.95 -6.97 -12.14
N THR A 103 7.49 -6.91 -13.39
CA THR A 103 7.71 -5.72 -14.24
C THR A 103 6.52 -4.79 -14.10
N GLN A 104 6.76 -3.56 -13.64
CA GLN A 104 5.71 -2.57 -13.39
C GLN A 104 5.88 -1.36 -14.30
N PHE A 105 4.76 -0.87 -14.80
CA PHE A 105 4.69 0.37 -15.56
C PHE A 105 3.73 1.32 -14.84
N THR A 106 4.19 2.54 -14.57
CA THR A 106 3.39 3.58 -13.93
C THR A 106 3.41 4.80 -14.82
N ASN A 107 2.25 5.13 -15.39
CA ASN A 107 2.10 6.28 -16.27
C ASN A 107 2.02 7.59 -15.46
N LEU A 108 1.27 7.57 -14.36
CA LEU A 108 1.06 8.72 -13.49
C LEU A 108 0.97 8.26 -12.03
N MET A 109 1.53 9.06 -11.13
CA MET A 109 1.32 8.93 -9.69
C MET A 109 1.13 10.32 -9.11
N GLU A 110 -0.03 10.56 -8.50
CA GLU A 110 -0.41 11.83 -7.89
C GLU A 110 -0.84 11.60 -6.45
N LEU A 111 -0.61 12.60 -5.59
CA LEU A 111 -1.18 12.62 -4.25
C LEU A 111 -2.36 13.59 -4.23
N MET A 112 -3.56 13.07 -3.94
CA MET A 112 -4.77 13.89 -3.75
C MET A 112 -4.94 14.18 -2.26
N VAL A 113 -4.94 15.45 -1.90
CA VAL A 113 -5.11 15.91 -0.51
C VAL A 113 -6.44 16.63 -0.40
N ALA A 114 -7.32 16.17 0.48
CA ALA A 114 -8.64 16.75 0.69
C ALA A 114 -8.80 17.22 2.13
N ASP A 115 -9.01 18.53 2.32
CA ASP A 115 -9.33 19.07 3.63
C ASP A 115 -10.78 18.75 4.00
N HIS A 116 -10.98 18.16 5.18
CA HIS A 116 -12.31 17.79 5.66
C HIS A 116 -12.51 18.08 7.14
N ARG A 117 -13.78 18.14 7.56
CA ARG A 117 -14.15 18.32 8.97
C ARG A 117 -13.79 17.07 9.78
N LYS A 118 -13.49 17.24 11.07
CA LYS A 118 -13.32 16.11 12.00
C LYS A 118 -14.56 15.20 11.96
N GLY A 119 -14.34 13.89 11.97
CA GLY A 119 -15.39 12.87 11.94
C GLY A 119 -15.97 12.56 10.56
N VAL A 120 -15.51 13.23 9.51
CA VAL A 120 -15.80 12.88 8.11
C VAL A 120 -14.67 12.00 7.59
N ARG A 121 -14.98 10.91 6.89
CA ARG A 121 -14.02 10.17 6.06
C ARG A 121 -14.09 10.68 4.63
N VAL A 122 -12.98 10.60 3.90
CA VAL A 122 -12.91 10.99 2.50
C VAL A 122 -12.37 9.81 1.71
N ALA A 123 -13.08 9.42 0.66
CA ALA A 123 -12.70 8.31 -0.20
C ALA A 123 -12.95 8.68 -1.67
N ALA A 124 -12.14 8.15 -2.58
CA ALA A 124 -12.38 8.23 -4.01
C ALA A 124 -13.27 7.06 -4.46
N ASP A 125 -14.13 7.28 -5.46
CA ASP A 125 -14.72 6.18 -6.22
C ASP A 125 -13.79 5.72 -7.36
N GLU A 126 -14.23 4.72 -8.13
CA GLU A 126 -13.47 4.16 -9.26
C GLU A 126 -13.15 5.20 -10.35
N GLY A 127 -13.90 6.30 -10.42
CA GLY A 127 -13.66 7.41 -11.35
C GLY A 127 -12.77 8.51 -10.78
N GLY A 128 -12.24 8.35 -9.56
CA GLY A 128 -11.44 9.36 -8.87
C GLY A 128 -12.24 10.52 -8.31
N ILE A 129 -13.58 10.40 -8.24
CA ILE A 129 -14.42 11.42 -7.64
C ILE A 129 -14.35 11.28 -6.12
N ILE A 130 -14.04 12.39 -5.45
CA ILE A 130 -13.89 12.42 -4.00
C ILE A 130 -15.24 12.59 -3.31
N HIS A 131 -15.58 11.64 -2.44
CA HIS A 131 -16.79 11.61 -1.64
C HIS A 131 -16.48 11.86 -0.17
N ALA A 132 -17.32 12.67 0.49
CA ALA A 132 -17.30 12.86 1.93
C ALA A 132 -18.30 11.90 2.58
N LEU A 133 -17.80 10.98 3.40
CA LEU A 133 -18.58 9.94 4.05
C LEU A 133 -18.75 10.28 5.54
N SER A 134 -20.00 10.28 6.00
CA SER A 134 -20.38 10.47 7.40
C SER A 134 -21.46 9.46 7.80
N ASP A 135 -21.62 9.22 9.09
CA ASP A 135 -22.63 8.30 9.64
C ASP A 135 -22.55 6.87 9.04
N LEU A 136 -21.32 6.41 8.75
CA LEU A 136 -21.06 5.05 8.26
C LEU A 136 -21.56 4.03 9.28
N ARG A 137 -22.54 3.22 8.86
CA ARG A 137 -23.07 2.13 9.67
C ARG A 137 -22.39 0.82 9.26
N PRO A 138 -21.91 0.02 10.23
CA PRO A 138 -21.39 -1.30 9.89
C PRO A 138 -22.51 -2.16 9.27
N PRO A 139 -22.16 -3.12 8.39
CA PRO A 139 -23.15 -4.05 7.88
C PRO A 139 -23.77 -4.86 9.03
N LEU A 140 -25.06 -5.18 8.91
CA LEU A 140 -25.80 -5.92 9.92
C LEU A 140 -25.35 -7.38 10.01
N SER A 141 -24.95 -7.96 8.88
CA SER A 141 -24.42 -9.31 8.75
C SER A 141 -23.64 -9.43 7.44
N ALA A 142 -22.63 -10.29 7.40
CA ALA A 142 -21.99 -10.74 6.18
C ALA A 142 -22.05 -12.27 6.13
N VAL A 143 -22.37 -12.81 4.96
CA VAL A 143 -22.37 -14.25 4.67
C VAL A 143 -21.31 -14.54 3.62
N ASP A 144 -20.52 -15.59 3.84
CA ASP A 144 -19.60 -16.09 2.82
C ASP A 144 -20.29 -16.99 1.78
N GLN A 145 -19.53 -17.51 0.82
CA GLN A 145 -20.06 -18.35 -0.26
C GLN A 145 -20.60 -19.69 0.25
N GLU A 146 -20.12 -20.16 1.40
CA GLU A 146 -20.60 -21.37 2.07
C GLU A 146 -21.81 -21.11 3.00
N GLY A 147 -22.31 -19.87 3.06
CA GLY A 147 -23.47 -19.49 3.86
C GLY A 147 -23.18 -19.28 5.35
N ARG A 148 -21.90 -19.16 5.75
CA ARG A 148 -21.53 -18.89 7.14
C ARG A 148 -21.69 -17.39 7.41
N SER A 149 -22.49 -17.06 8.43
CA SER A 149 -22.73 -15.67 8.86
C SER A 149 -21.76 -15.25 9.96
N SER A 150 -21.07 -14.12 9.80
CA SER A 150 -20.38 -13.45 10.91
C SER A 150 -21.31 -12.40 11.52
N GLY A 151 -22.04 -12.79 12.57
CA GLY A 151 -22.92 -11.89 13.32
C GLY A 151 -22.21 -11.23 14.49
N SER A 152 -21.31 -10.27 14.25
CA SER A 152 -20.88 -9.22 15.21
C SER A 152 -19.78 -8.35 14.60
N PRO A 153 -19.63 -7.06 14.99
CA PRO A 153 -18.61 -6.17 14.43
C PRO A 153 -17.24 -6.54 15.01
N LYS A 154 -16.64 -7.61 14.49
CA LYS A 154 -15.22 -7.86 14.68
C LYS A 154 -14.49 -7.03 13.64
N ARG A 155 -13.57 -6.17 14.09
CA ARG A 155 -12.61 -5.44 13.27
C ARG A 155 -12.23 -6.31 12.07
N TRP A 156 -12.59 -5.85 10.86
CA TRP A 156 -12.41 -6.56 9.60
C TRP A 156 -10.92 -6.86 9.38
N LEU A 157 -10.48 -8.01 9.87
CA LEU A 157 -9.32 -8.70 9.33
C LEU A 157 -9.92 -9.69 8.35
N ILE A 158 -9.78 -9.44 7.05
CA ILE A 158 -10.01 -10.50 6.06
C ILE A 158 -8.85 -11.49 6.28
N PRO A 159 -9.06 -12.69 6.83
CA PRO A 159 -8.01 -13.69 6.80
C PRO A 159 -7.86 -14.08 5.32
N ALA A 160 -6.67 -13.90 4.76
CA ALA A 160 -6.33 -14.43 3.45
C ALA A 160 -6.60 -15.94 3.46
N ALA A 161 -7.70 -16.36 2.84
CA ALA A 161 -8.03 -17.76 2.66
C ALA A 161 -7.12 -18.31 1.55
N SER A 162 -6.10 -19.06 1.95
CA SER A 162 -5.31 -19.87 1.03
C SER A 162 -6.15 -21.06 0.57
N SER A 163 -6.87 -20.92 -0.53
CA SER A 163 -7.25 -22.05 -1.39
C SER A 163 -6.76 -21.73 -2.79
N GLY A 164 -5.78 -22.50 -3.24
CA GLY A 164 -5.10 -22.28 -4.50
C GLY A 164 -6.05 -22.12 -5.68
N ALA A 165 -5.92 -21.00 -6.36
CA ALA A 165 -6.09 -20.91 -7.80
C ALA A 165 -4.99 -19.96 -8.29
N SER A 166 -4.16 -20.53 -9.15
CA SER A 166 -2.97 -20.00 -9.76
C SER A 166 -3.22 -18.84 -10.73
N SER A 167 -2.22 -17.97 -10.79
CA SER A 167 -1.85 -17.08 -11.91
C SER A 167 -2.53 -15.70 -12.00
N CYS A 168 -1.69 -14.67 -11.87
CA CYS A 168 -1.68 -13.56 -12.83
C CYS A 168 -1.20 -14.07 -14.19
#